data_AF-E9V2E7-F1
#
_entry.id   AF-E9V2E7-F1
#
_cell.length_a   1.000
_cell.length_b   1.000
_cell.length_c   1.000
_cell.angle_alpha   90.00
_cell.angle_beta   90.00
_cell.angle_gamma   90.00
#
_symmetry.space_group_name_H-M   'P 1'
#
loop_
_entity.id
_entity.type
_entity.pdbx_description
1 polymer ?
#
loop_
_entity_poly.entity_id
_entity_poly.type
_entity_poly.pdbx_seq_one_letter_code
_entity_poly.pdbx_strand_id
1 'polypeptide(L)'
;MSDVLTLNGKPVDWSKPPKQTDLVLWSRKTSGGKQVKGSARTIAHLCALDAAAQKKFGTGIVIIQAPFNTTVKASAGTHDHDACADLHIPGVNWRTQEKWLRANGYACWYRFPPKFGHHIHGFTLPPQSGVVRTDDFRDLGVTVGKFVDGGPALFGFLATSSQISDYYNHAFGLSGQHGVGTDETWHPADIRATIFDYAAYARSRAKPVWEPKETKSNLAIIQKQFQIAAGLRKGKRIRTNGVGWIQNALNVKAGANLVVNGIVDDATLAAWKKFELATGGTGAKSTPDPRSLKKLKIAFRFVGPEAHLPVG
;
A
#
# COMPACT_ATOMS: atom_id res chain seq x y z
N MET A 1 -18.16 2.68 -4.92
CA MET A 1 -17.99 4.11 -4.55
C MET A 1 -16.57 4.30 -4.01
N SER A 2 -15.99 5.50 -4.04
CA SER A 2 -14.67 5.73 -3.40
C SER A 2 -14.80 5.58 -1.89
N ASP A 3 -13.96 4.76 -1.29
CA ASP A 3 -13.94 4.61 0.18
C ASP A 3 -13.31 5.83 0.87
N VAL A 4 -12.53 6.63 0.15
CA VAL A 4 -11.91 7.85 0.69
C VAL A 4 -12.69 9.08 0.23
N LEU A 5 -13.02 9.94 1.18
CA LEU A 5 -13.81 11.15 1.02
C LEU A 5 -12.99 12.38 1.44
N THR A 6 -13.19 13.50 0.77
CA THR A 6 -12.79 14.83 1.26
C THR A 6 -13.45 15.15 2.61
N LEU A 7 -12.95 16.15 3.34
CA LEU A 7 -13.56 16.59 4.61
C LEU A 7 -15.01 17.07 4.46
N ASN A 8 -15.42 17.49 3.26
CA ASN A 8 -16.81 17.87 2.94
C ASN A 8 -17.67 16.66 2.54
N GLY A 9 -17.18 15.43 2.73
CA GLY A 9 -17.91 14.19 2.43
C GLY A 9 -17.97 13.80 0.96
N LYS A 10 -17.37 14.57 0.04
CA LYS A 10 -17.31 14.22 -1.39
C LYS A 10 -16.25 13.14 -1.65
N PRO A 11 -16.47 12.18 -2.56
CA PRO A 11 -15.43 11.25 -3.02
C PRO A 11 -14.14 11.95 -3.44
N VAL A 12 -12.98 11.41 -3.06
CA VAL A 12 -11.68 11.88 -3.56
C VAL A 12 -11.55 11.62 -5.05
N ASP A 13 -11.10 12.63 -5.81
CA ASP A 13 -10.71 12.48 -7.21
C ASP A 13 -9.28 11.94 -7.29
N TRP A 14 -9.16 10.63 -7.46
CA TRP A 14 -7.86 9.97 -7.57
C TRP A 14 -7.10 10.28 -8.87
N SER A 15 -7.69 10.98 -9.85
CA SER A 15 -6.93 11.53 -10.98
C SER A 15 -6.07 12.74 -10.59
N LYS A 16 -6.41 13.38 -9.47
CA LYS A 16 -5.67 14.46 -8.81
C LYS A 16 -5.58 14.11 -7.32
N PRO A 17 -4.83 13.05 -6.97
CA PRO A 17 -4.83 12.54 -5.61
C PRO A 17 -4.35 13.64 -4.64
N PRO A 18 -4.94 13.73 -3.44
CA PRO A 18 -4.47 14.66 -2.42
C PRO A 18 -3.01 14.36 -2.06
N LYS A 19 -2.31 15.32 -1.45
CA LYS A 19 -1.01 15.01 -0.85
C LYS A 19 -1.22 13.97 0.23
N GLN A 20 -0.24 13.10 0.42
CA GLN A 20 -0.33 12.01 1.39
C GLN A 20 -0.56 12.50 2.84
N THR A 21 -0.25 13.77 3.12
CA THR A 21 -0.43 14.49 4.39
C THR A 21 -1.78 15.19 4.53
N ASP A 22 -2.53 15.41 3.44
CA ASP A 22 -3.80 16.13 3.49
C ASP A 22 -4.85 15.33 4.27
N LEU A 23 -5.64 16.00 5.10
CA LEU A 23 -6.68 15.34 5.88
C LEU A 23 -7.87 14.94 5.00
N VAL A 24 -8.33 13.71 5.19
CA VAL A 24 -9.48 13.11 4.51
C VAL A 24 -10.32 12.28 5.50
N LEU A 25 -11.47 11.82 5.04
CA LEU A 25 -12.36 10.93 5.78
C LEU A 25 -12.41 9.55 5.13
N TRP A 26 -12.57 8.52 5.94
CA TRP A 26 -13.08 7.25 5.46
C TRP A 26 -14.61 7.33 5.35
N SER A 27 -15.19 6.75 4.29
CA SER A 27 -16.62 6.50 4.17
C SER A 27 -17.19 5.62 5.28
N ARG A 28 -16.37 4.79 5.93
CA ARG A 28 -16.77 3.98 7.09
C ARG A 28 -16.72 4.79 8.38
N LYS A 29 -17.53 4.35 9.35
CA LYS A 29 -17.57 4.88 10.71
C LYS A 29 -16.91 3.91 11.68
N THR A 30 -16.54 4.41 12.86
CA THR A 30 -16.15 3.55 13.97
C THR A 30 -17.33 2.69 14.44
N SER A 31 -17.07 1.66 15.26
CA SER A 31 -18.12 0.84 15.89
C SER A 31 -19.09 1.67 16.73
N GLY A 32 -18.66 2.84 17.23
CA GLY A 32 -19.49 3.82 17.92
C GLY A 32 -20.15 4.88 17.01
N GLY A 33 -20.12 4.70 15.68
CA GLY A 33 -20.76 5.59 14.72
C GLY A 33 -20.05 6.93 14.44
N LYS A 34 -18.83 7.12 14.95
CA LYS A 34 -18.04 8.34 14.72
C LYS A 34 -17.34 8.30 13.36
N GLN A 35 -17.07 9.47 12.77
CA GLN A 35 -16.27 9.57 11.55
C GLN A 35 -14.82 9.12 11.81
N VAL A 36 -14.20 8.50 10.80
CA VAL A 36 -12.77 8.17 10.82
C VAL A 36 -12.04 9.21 9.97
N LYS A 37 -11.24 10.05 10.62
CA LYS A 37 -10.44 11.12 10.01
C LYS A 37 -8.96 10.79 10.14
N GLY A 38 -8.18 11.09 9.11
CA GLY A 38 -6.73 10.87 9.09
C GLY A 38 -6.10 11.55 7.89
N SER A 39 -4.78 11.48 7.76
CA SER A 39 -4.12 11.87 6.51
C SER A 39 -4.56 10.96 5.35
N ALA A 40 -4.39 11.44 4.12
CA ALA A 40 -4.73 10.68 2.93
C ALA A 40 -3.98 9.34 2.88
N ARG A 41 -2.73 9.29 3.35
CA ARG A 41 -1.97 8.05 3.50
C ARG A 41 -2.65 7.09 4.48
N THR A 42 -2.93 7.56 5.69
CA THR A 42 -3.52 6.74 6.76
C THR A 42 -4.86 6.17 6.32
N ILE A 43 -5.77 7.00 5.81
CA ILE A 43 -7.09 6.55 5.38
C ILE A 43 -7.00 5.64 4.15
N ALA A 44 -6.15 5.94 3.17
CA ALA A 44 -5.93 5.06 2.02
C ALA A 44 -5.43 3.67 2.45
N HIS A 45 -4.52 3.62 3.42
CA HIS A 45 -4.01 2.38 3.97
C HIS A 45 -5.10 1.58 4.69
N LEU A 46 -5.90 2.22 5.55
CA LEU A 46 -7.04 1.55 6.21
C LEU A 46 -8.05 1.01 5.18
N CYS A 47 -8.34 1.74 4.11
CA CYS A 47 -9.17 1.23 3.01
C CYS A 47 -8.53 0.04 2.29
N ALA A 48 -7.20 0.05 2.09
CA ALA A 48 -6.49 -1.08 1.48
C ALA A 48 -6.54 -2.33 2.37
N LEU A 49 -6.34 -2.15 3.69
CA LEU A 49 -6.48 -3.21 4.68
C LEU A 49 -7.91 -3.75 4.70
N ASP A 50 -8.93 -2.89 4.72
CA ASP A 50 -10.32 -3.33 4.69
C ASP A 50 -10.66 -4.18 3.45
N ALA A 51 -10.27 -3.72 2.26
CA ALA A 51 -10.47 -4.48 1.02
C ALA A 51 -9.71 -5.81 1.02
N ALA A 52 -8.48 -5.82 1.53
CA ALA A 52 -7.66 -7.03 1.63
C ALA A 52 -8.22 -8.02 2.67
N ALA A 53 -8.77 -7.52 3.79
CA ALA A 53 -9.43 -8.33 4.81
C ALA A 53 -10.71 -8.96 4.25
N GLN A 54 -11.56 -8.19 3.55
CA GLN A 54 -12.76 -8.72 2.90
C GLN A 54 -12.43 -9.85 1.93
N LYS A 55 -11.37 -9.67 1.13
CA LYS A 55 -10.90 -10.70 0.19
C LYS A 55 -10.38 -11.94 0.90
N LYS A 56 -9.65 -11.80 2.01
CA LYS A 56 -8.98 -12.91 2.69
C LYS A 56 -9.87 -13.66 3.67
N PHE A 57 -10.70 -12.94 4.41
CA PHE A 57 -11.46 -13.47 5.55
C PHE A 57 -12.97 -13.39 5.35
N GLY A 58 -13.46 -12.83 4.23
CA GLY A 58 -14.89 -12.65 3.98
C GLY A 58 -15.52 -11.52 4.81
N THR A 59 -14.73 -10.74 5.55
CA THR A 59 -15.20 -9.61 6.35
C THR A 59 -14.18 -8.46 6.37
N GLY A 60 -14.65 -7.24 6.60
CA GLY A 60 -13.80 -6.04 6.66
C GLY A 60 -13.21 -5.77 8.04
N ILE A 61 -12.38 -4.73 8.14
CA ILE A 61 -11.91 -4.25 9.44
C ILE A 61 -12.99 -3.35 10.07
N VAL A 62 -13.04 -3.35 11.40
CA VAL A 62 -13.89 -2.48 12.23
C VAL A 62 -12.97 -1.60 13.06
N ILE A 63 -13.11 -0.28 12.92
CA ILE A 63 -12.38 0.70 13.74
C ILE A 63 -13.14 0.89 15.05
N ILE A 64 -12.47 0.65 16.18
CA ILE A 64 -12.96 0.93 17.52
C ILE A 64 -12.65 2.37 17.89
N GLN A 65 -11.36 2.74 17.79
CA GLN A 65 -10.86 4.09 18.05
C GLN A 65 -10.09 4.58 16.81
N ALA A 66 -10.52 5.70 16.24
CA ALA A 66 -9.92 6.30 15.06
C ALA A 66 -8.75 7.23 15.44
N PRO A 67 -7.89 7.60 14.46
CA PRO A 67 -6.95 8.71 14.65
C PRO A 67 -7.67 10.01 15.02
N PHE A 68 -6.96 10.94 15.66
CA PHE A 68 -7.51 12.18 16.21
C PHE A 68 -8.65 11.97 17.24
N ASN A 69 -8.64 10.86 17.97
CA ASN A 69 -9.60 10.60 19.04
C ASN A 69 -8.95 10.79 20.42
N THR A 70 -9.10 11.99 20.96
CA THR A 70 -8.61 12.42 22.27
C THR A 70 -9.57 12.12 23.43
N THR A 71 -10.72 11.49 23.16
CA THR A 71 -11.79 11.31 24.17
C THR A 71 -11.55 10.12 25.10
N VAL A 72 -10.57 9.26 24.81
CA VAL A 72 -10.24 8.06 25.60
C VAL A 72 -8.95 8.32 26.39
N LYS A 73 -9.09 8.63 27.68
CA LYS A 73 -7.96 8.97 28.57
C LYS A 73 -6.86 7.90 28.59
N ALA A 74 -7.22 6.62 28.51
CA ALA A 74 -6.27 5.50 28.51
C ALA A 74 -5.38 5.45 27.25
N SER A 75 -5.79 6.11 26.18
CA SER A 75 -5.12 6.15 24.87
C SER A 75 -4.49 7.52 24.59
N ALA A 76 -4.44 8.42 25.59
CA ALA A 76 -3.84 9.73 25.46
C ALA A 76 -2.36 9.60 25.08
N GLY A 77 -1.92 10.36 24.09
CA GLY A 77 -0.56 10.35 23.56
C GLY A 77 -0.30 9.35 22.42
N THR A 78 -1.22 8.44 22.09
CA THR A 78 -1.11 7.60 20.88
C THR A 78 -2.12 7.99 19.81
N HIS A 79 -3.38 8.23 20.18
CA HIS A 79 -4.48 8.56 19.26
C HIS A 79 -4.75 10.06 19.07
N ASP A 80 -3.95 10.92 19.70
CA ASP A 80 -4.21 12.38 19.72
C ASP A 80 -4.11 13.03 18.33
N HIS A 81 -3.35 12.40 17.42
CA HIS A 81 -3.12 12.86 16.06
C HIS A 81 -3.29 11.71 15.04
N ASP A 82 -2.57 11.76 13.93
CA ASP A 82 -2.76 10.84 12.81
C ASP A 82 -2.19 9.42 13.05
N ALA A 83 -2.42 8.54 12.08
CA ALA A 83 -1.84 7.22 11.88
C ALA A 83 -2.28 6.10 12.85
N CYS A 84 -2.52 6.40 14.13
CA CYS A 84 -2.90 5.41 15.13
C CYS A 84 -4.39 5.09 15.13
N ALA A 85 -4.74 3.80 15.12
CA ALA A 85 -6.12 3.33 15.28
C ALA A 85 -6.18 2.00 16.03
N ASP A 86 -7.28 1.81 16.74
CA ASP A 86 -7.64 0.55 17.39
C ASP A 86 -8.70 -0.12 16.52
N LEU A 87 -8.48 -1.38 16.16
CA LEU A 87 -9.32 -2.08 15.21
C LEU A 87 -9.40 -3.58 15.48
N HIS A 88 -10.34 -4.25 14.81
CA HIS A 88 -10.37 -5.70 14.72
C HIS A 88 -11.03 -6.15 13.40
N ILE A 89 -10.87 -7.43 13.08
CA ILE A 89 -11.50 -8.14 11.96
C ILE A 89 -12.46 -9.15 12.58
N PRO A 90 -13.78 -8.97 12.46
CA PRO A 90 -14.78 -9.86 13.07
C PRO A 90 -14.55 -11.33 12.71
N GLY A 91 -14.66 -12.23 13.69
CA GLY A 91 -14.55 -13.68 13.47
C GLY A 91 -13.14 -14.21 13.18
N VAL A 92 -12.10 -13.37 13.18
CA VAL A 92 -10.71 -13.81 12.99
C VAL A 92 -9.99 -13.88 14.33
N ASN A 93 -9.12 -14.88 14.55
CA ASN A 93 -8.33 -14.97 15.78
C ASN A 93 -7.36 -13.77 15.94
N TRP A 94 -7.22 -13.24 17.15
CA TRP A 94 -6.40 -12.04 17.43
C TRP A 94 -4.96 -12.11 16.94
N ARG A 95 -4.27 -13.23 17.18
CA ARG A 95 -2.88 -13.42 16.72
C ARG A 95 -2.80 -13.55 15.19
N THR A 96 -3.81 -14.17 14.58
CA THR A 96 -3.93 -14.23 13.12
C THR A 96 -4.11 -12.85 12.51
N GLN A 97 -4.96 -12.01 13.11
CA GLN A 97 -5.17 -10.64 12.67
C GLN A 97 -3.91 -9.79 12.83
N GLU A 98 -3.28 -9.83 14.02
CA GLU A 98 -2.03 -9.13 14.31
C GLU A 98 -0.95 -9.48 13.28
N LYS A 99 -0.67 -10.76 13.08
CA LYS A 99 0.30 -11.24 12.09
C LYS A 99 -0.03 -10.76 10.68
N TRP A 100 -1.30 -10.82 10.28
CA TRP A 100 -1.73 -10.40 8.95
C TRP A 100 -1.63 -8.88 8.75
N LEU A 101 -2.03 -8.09 9.74
CA LEU A 101 -1.95 -6.62 9.71
C LEU A 101 -0.49 -6.15 9.59
N ARG A 102 0.42 -6.74 10.38
CA ARG A 102 1.86 -6.47 10.28
C ARG A 102 2.41 -6.78 8.90
N ALA A 103 2.02 -7.92 8.31
CA ALA A 103 2.40 -8.28 6.94
C ALA A 103 1.88 -7.32 5.86
N ASN A 104 0.94 -6.44 6.19
CA ASN A 104 0.38 -5.44 5.29
C ASN A 104 0.77 -4.00 5.69
N GLY A 105 1.80 -3.81 6.52
CA GLY A 105 2.35 -2.48 6.80
C GLY A 105 1.66 -1.74 7.95
N TYR A 106 0.88 -2.44 8.76
CA TYR A 106 0.26 -1.90 9.96
C TYR A 106 1.07 -2.30 11.19
N ALA A 107 1.76 -1.34 11.81
CA ALA A 107 2.57 -1.57 12.99
C ALA A 107 1.66 -1.72 14.20
N CYS A 108 1.45 -2.95 14.67
CA CYS A 108 0.41 -3.20 15.66
C CYS A 108 0.73 -4.30 16.66
N TRP A 109 -0.02 -4.30 17.76
CA TRP A 109 -0.01 -5.30 18.80
C TRP A 109 -1.42 -5.63 19.25
N TYR A 110 -1.65 -6.90 19.57
CA TYR A 110 -2.86 -7.33 20.25
C TYR A 110 -2.89 -6.84 21.70
N ARG A 111 -3.98 -6.16 22.08
CA ARG A 111 -4.28 -5.70 23.43
C ARG A 111 -5.42 -6.52 24.01
N PHE A 112 -5.34 -6.83 25.31
CA PHE A 112 -6.27 -7.71 25.99
C PHE A 112 -6.58 -7.22 27.44
N PRO A 113 -7.68 -7.72 28.05
CA PRO A 113 -8.08 -7.39 29.43
C PRO A 113 -7.01 -7.72 30.49
N PRO A 114 -7.04 -7.08 31.67
CA PRO A 114 -8.12 -6.20 32.18
C PRO A 114 -7.97 -4.72 31.81
N LYS A 115 -6.78 -4.26 31.41
CA LYS A 115 -6.52 -2.84 31.16
C LYS A 115 -7.24 -2.30 29.93
N PHE A 116 -7.52 -3.16 28.96
CA PHE A 116 -8.19 -2.83 27.70
C PHE A 116 -9.19 -3.91 27.30
N GLY A 117 -10.22 -3.56 26.52
CA GLY A 117 -10.96 -4.58 25.77
C GLY A 117 -10.08 -5.27 24.73
N HIS A 118 -10.48 -6.44 24.24
CA HIS A 118 -9.75 -7.11 23.16
C HIS A 118 -9.76 -6.28 21.87
N HIS A 119 -8.58 -5.88 21.37
CA HIS A 119 -8.44 -5.16 20.10
C HIS A 119 -7.01 -5.23 19.57
N ILE A 120 -6.82 -4.86 18.31
CA ILE A 120 -5.49 -4.57 17.75
C ILE A 120 -5.23 -3.07 17.86
N HIS A 121 -4.18 -2.70 18.58
CA HIS A 121 -3.68 -1.33 18.68
C HIS A 121 -2.50 -1.15 17.73
N GLY A 122 -2.52 -0.14 16.87
CA GLY A 122 -1.40 0.09 15.99
C GLY A 122 -1.50 1.36 15.17
N PHE A 123 -0.61 1.49 14.19
CA PHE A 123 -0.57 2.63 13.30
C PHE A 123 -0.07 2.25 11.90
N THR A 124 -0.41 3.09 10.92
CA THR A 124 0.14 2.98 9.56
C THR A 124 1.63 3.29 9.57
N LEU A 125 2.47 2.38 9.07
CA LEU A 125 3.91 2.64 8.96
C LEU A 125 4.21 3.82 8.01
N PRO A 126 5.07 4.77 8.40
CA PRO A 126 5.59 5.77 7.50
C PRO A 126 6.63 5.16 6.55
N PRO A 127 6.91 5.78 5.39
CA PRO A 127 8.12 5.47 4.62
C PRO A 127 9.36 5.73 5.47
N GLN A 128 10.37 4.88 5.34
CA GLN A 128 11.65 5.07 6.03
C GLN A 128 12.44 6.22 5.39
N SER A 129 12.79 7.23 6.18
CA SER A 129 13.66 8.35 5.81
C SER A 129 15.11 7.90 5.57
N GLY A 130 15.54 6.86 6.30
CA GLY A 130 16.89 6.30 6.24
C GLY A 130 17.89 6.91 7.24
N VAL A 131 17.45 7.82 8.13
CA VAL A 131 18.34 8.48 9.10
C VAL A 131 18.08 7.94 10.52
N VAL A 132 16.94 8.29 11.12
CA VAL A 132 16.51 7.80 12.45
C VAL A 132 15.05 7.38 12.34
N ARG A 133 14.72 6.15 12.75
CA ARG A 133 13.36 5.58 12.59
C ARG A 133 12.28 6.41 13.28
N THR A 134 12.60 7.04 14.40
CA THR A 134 11.66 7.93 15.13
C THR A 134 11.37 9.23 14.39
N ASP A 135 12.17 9.58 13.39
CA ASP A 135 12.00 10.79 12.60
C ASP A 135 11.12 10.54 11.36
N ASP A 136 10.80 9.28 11.02
CA ASP A 136 10.11 8.93 9.78
C ASP A 136 8.74 9.65 9.61
N PHE A 137 8.00 9.88 10.70
CA PHE A 137 6.74 10.64 10.65
C PHE A 137 6.98 12.15 10.47
N ARG A 138 7.99 12.71 11.13
CA ARG A 138 8.39 14.11 10.97
C ARG A 138 8.81 14.37 9.52
N ASP A 139 9.64 13.50 8.97
CA ASP A 139 10.18 13.62 7.61
C ASP A 139 9.09 13.39 6.55
N LEU A 140 8.07 12.58 6.86
CA LEU A 140 6.86 12.45 6.07
C LEU A 140 5.98 13.72 6.10
N GLY A 141 6.14 14.58 7.11
CA GLY A 141 5.30 15.75 7.34
C GLY A 141 3.95 15.43 8.00
N VAL A 142 3.87 14.34 8.77
CA VAL A 142 2.66 13.91 9.49
C VAL A 142 2.89 13.99 10.99
N THR A 143 2.04 14.74 11.69
CA THR A 143 2.02 14.74 13.16
C THR A 143 1.29 13.51 13.69
N VAL A 144 1.93 12.78 14.61
CA VAL A 144 1.38 11.61 15.31
C VAL A 144 1.37 11.82 16.82
N GLY A 145 0.71 10.96 17.57
CA GLY A 145 0.76 11.00 19.03
C GLY A 145 2.19 10.82 19.55
N LYS A 146 2.54 11.52 20.64
CA LYS A 146 3.91 11.52 21.21
C LYS A 146 4.49 10.13 21.51
N PHE A 147 3.66 9.12 21.77
CA PHE A 147 4.12 7.75 22.03
C PHE A 147 4.25 6.91 20.75
N VAL A 148 3.71 7.36 19.62
CA VAL A 148 3.82 6.66 18.34
C VAL A 148 5.26 6.72 17.84
N ASP A 149 5.83 7.93 17.76
CA ASP A 149 7.19 8.17 17.28
C ASP A 149 8.18 8.53 18.40
N GLY A 150 7.68 8.78 19.61
CA GLY A 150 8.49 9.21 20.75
C GLY A 150 8.61 10.72 20.89
N GLY A 151 7.94 11.51 20.04
CA GLY A 151 7.94 12.97 20.09
C GLY A 151 8.46 13.73 18.87
N PRO A 152 9.34 13.20 17.99
CA PRO A 152 9.95 14.01 16.92
C PRO A 152 8.97 14.76 16.01
N ALA A 153 7.82 14.19 15.64
CA ALA A 153 6.82 14.87 14.81
C ALA A 153 6.04 15.97 15.55
N LEU A 154 6.07 16.00 16.87
CA LEU A 154 5.42 17.02 17.72
C LEU A 154 6.39 18.07 18.24
N PHE A 155 7.57 17.63 18.69
CA PHE A 155 8.50 18.45 19.47
C PHE A 155 9.83 18.67 18.74
N GLY A 156 10.09 17.95 17.64
CA GLY A 156 11.36 18.00 16.92
C GLY A 156 12.49 17.16 17.53
N PHE A 157 12.24 16.50 18.67
CA PHE A 157 13.20 15.61 19.35
C PHE A 157 12.50 14.43 20.03
N LEU A 158 13.27 13.39 20.38
CA LEU A 158 12.79 12.23 21.15
C LEU A 158 12.55 12.63 22.60
N ALA A 159 11.29 12.70 23.01
CA ALA A 159 10.87 13.14 24.34
C ALA A 159 10.40 11.98 25.25
N THR A 160 10.02 10.84 24.67
CA THR A 160 9.45 9.70 25.39
C THR A 160 9.68 8.38 24.64
N SER A 161 9.17 7.27 25.17
CA SER A 161 9.10 5.97 24.49
C SER A 161 8.43 6.07 23.12
N SER A 162 8.87 5.22 22.19
CA SER A 162 8.54 5.28 20.79
C SER A 162 8.05 3.92 20.29
N GLN A 163 6.75 3.81 20.01
CA GLN A 163 6.17 2.57 19.52
C GLN A 163 6.71 2.18 18.13
N ILE A 164 7.06 3.13 17.26
CA ILE A 164 7.74 2.79 16.00
C ILE A 164 9.11 2.17 16.26
N SER A 165 9.86 2.67 17.24
CA SER A 165 11.11 2.04 17.65
C SER A 165 10.87 0.63 18.20
N ASP A 166 9.86 0.46 19.06
CA ASP A 166 9.48 -0.84 19.61
C ASP A 166 9.13 -1.83 18.50
N TYR A 167 8.35 -1.39 17.50
CA TYR A 167 7.96 -2.19 16.36
C TYR A 167 9.21 -2.68 15.61
N TYR A 168 10.13 -1.80 15.24
CA TYR A 168 11.36 -2.21 14.55
C TYR A 168 12.34 -3.02 15.41
N ASN A 169 12.19 -2.98 16.73
CA ASN A 169 12.97 -3.79 17.66
C ASN A 169 12.28 -5.10 18.04
N HIS A 170 11.12 -5.41 17.44
CA HIS A 170 10.31 -6.57 17.75
C HIS A 170 9.95 -6.65 19.24
N ALA A 171 9.59 -5.50 19.83
CA ALA A 171 9.13 -5.37 21.21
C ALA A 171 7.60 -5.31 21.29
N PHE A 172 7.00 -5.53 22.46
CA PHE A 172 5.54 -5.55 22.66
C PHE A 172 4.84 -4.18 22.54
N GLY A 173 5.59 -3.08 22.42
CA GLY A 173 5.06 -1.73 22.27
C GLY A 173 4.10 -1.32 23.40
N LEU A 174 4.21 -1.97 24.56
CA LEU A 174 3.44 -1.73 25.78
C LEU A 174 4.28 -0.92 26.76
N SER A 175 3.61 -0.16 27.61
CA SER A 175 4.25 0.54 28.74
C SER A 175 5.14 -0.42 29.52
N GLY A 176 6.45 -0.15 29.53
CA GLY A 176 7.45 -0.95 30.27
C GLY A 176 7.87 -2.24 29.57
N GLN A 177 7.43 -2.49 28.32
CA GLN A 177 7.79 -3.69 27.54
C GLN A 177 8.41 -3.27 26.20
N HIS A 178 9.54 -2.57 26.30
CA HIS A 178 10.30 -2.00 25.18
C HIS A 178 11.55 -2.81 24.83
N GLY A 179 11.73 -3.98 25.46
CA GLY A 179 12.91 -4.82 25.27
C GLY A 179 12.97 -5.37 23.84
N VAL A 180 14.15 -5.29 23.23
CA VAL A 180 14.42 -5.84 21.89
C VAL A 180 14.10 -7.33 21.88
N GLY A 181 13.34 -7.79 20.88
CA GLY A 181 13.01 -9.20 20.68
C GLY A 181 12.02 -9.80 21.68
N THR A 182 11.44 -8.98 22.57
CA THR A 182 10.47 -9.47 23.57
C THR A 182 9.18 -9.99 22.96
N ASP A 183 8.78 -9.51 21.78
CA ASP A 183 7.62 -10.05 21.06
C ASP A 183 8.02 -11.27 20.22
N GLU A 184 8.00 -12.45 20.85
CA GLU A 184 8.28 -13.73 20.20
C GLU A 184 7.27 -14.10 19.09
N THR A 185 6.14 -13.40 19.02
CA THR A 185 5.13 -13.61 17.96
C THR A 185 5.40 -12.78 16.69
N TRP A 186 6.58 -12.16 16.63
CA TRP A 186 6.95 -11.22 15.58
C TRP A 186 6.81 -11.77 14.15
N HIS A 187 6.28 -10.92 13.27
CA HIS A 187 6.18 -11.16 11.84
C HIS A 187 5.83 -9.85 11.12
N PRO A 188 6.31 -9.59 9.88
CA PRO A 188 7.25 -10.39 9.09
C PRO A 188 8.73 -10.00 9.33
N ALA A 189 9.65 -10.77 8.75
CA ALA A 189 11.09 -10.53 8.85
C ALA A 189 11.53 -9.25 8.11
N ASP A 190 11.00 -9.01 6.91
CA ASP A 190 11.27 -7.79 6.14
C ASP A 190 10.14 -6.78 6.32
N ILE A 191 10.30 -5.90 7.32
CA ILE A 191 9.34 -4.82 7.61
C ILE A 191 9.26 -3.84 6.44
N ARG A 192 10.39 -3.53 5.78
CA ARG A 192 10.43 -2.53 4.71
C ARG A 192 9.55 -2.93 3.53
N ALA A 193 9.51 -4.22 3.20
CA ALA A 193 8.65 -4.76 2.17
C ALA A 193 7.14 -4.64 2.47
N THR A 194 6.76 -4.39 3.73
CA THR A 194 5.35 -4.23 4.13
C THR A 194 4.85 -2.80 4.04
N ILE A 195 5.74 -1.80 3.98
CA ILE A 195 5.38 -0.39 4.06
C ILE A 195 4.41 -0.04 2.92
N PHE A 196 3.27 0.53 3.30
CA PHE A 196 2.22 0.91 2.36
C PHE A 196 2.73 1.95 1.34
N ASP A 197 2.61 1.63 0.04
CA ASP A 197 2.93 2.54 -1.05
C ASP A 197 1.70 3.37 -1.43
N TYR A 198 1.58 4.56 -0.82
CA TYR A 198 0.49 5.50 -1.11
C TYR A 198 0.45 5.92 -2.58
N ALA A 199 1.61 6.10 -3.22
CA ALA A 199 1.67 6.52 -4.61
C ALA A 199 1.15 5.41 -5.55
N ALA A 200 1.51 4.15 -5.29
CA ALA A 200 0.94 3.01 -5.99
C ALA A 200 -0.56 2.87 -5.74
N TYR A 201 -1.01 3.04 -4.49
CA TYR A 201 -2.43 3.02 -4.17
C TYR A 201 -3.19 4.10 -4.95
N ALA A 202 -2.73 5.35 -4.91
CA ALA A 202 -3.35 6.46 -5.61
C ALA A 202 -3.42 6.20 -7.13
N ARG A 203 -2.35 5.69 -7.74
CA ARG A 203 -2.33 5.26 -9.14
C ARG A 203 -3.34 4.16 -9.45
N SER A 204 -3.52 3.19 -8.56
CA SER A 204 -4.49 2.10 -8.74
C SER A 204 -5.96 2.56 -8.61
N ARG A 205 -6.19 3.64 -7.86
CA ARG A 205 -7.52 4.21 -7.63
C ARG A 205 -7.90 5.28 -8.65
N ALA A 206 -6.91 5.90 -9.29
CA ALA A 206 -7.16 6.68 -10.48
C ALA A 206 -7.90 5.76 -11.45
N LYS A 207 -9.14 6.13 -11.83
CA LYS A 207 -9.91 5.38 -12.83
C LYS A 207 -8.97 5.01 -13.98
N PRO A 208 -9.08 3.81 -14.59
CA PRO A 208 -8.35 3.56 -15.81
C PRO A 208 -8.66 4.74 -16.73
N VAL A 209 -7.64 5.54 -17.05
CA VAL A 209 -7.80 6.69 -17.95
C VAL A 209 -8.32 6.18 -19.29
N TRP A 210 -8.17 4.88 -19.53
CA TRP A 210 -8.49 4.23 -20.76
C TRP A 210 -8.78 2.73 -20.59
N GLU A 211 -9.91 2.26 -21.12
CA GLU A 211 -10.22 0.83 -21.22
C GLU A 211 -9.72 0.29 -22.58
N PRO A 212 -8.86 -0.74 -22.59
CA PRO A 212 -8.42 -1.35 -23.84
C PRO A 212 -9.59 -1.98 -24.58
N LYS A 213 -9.70 -1.75 -25.88
CA LYS A 213 -10.75 -2.38 -26.69
C LYS A 213 -10.52 -3.90 -26.77
N GLU A 214 -11.62 -4.65 -26.88
CA GLU A 214 -11.68 -6.10 -27.12
C GLU A 214 -11.20 -6.47 -28.54
N THR A 215 -9.96 -6.14 -28.85
CA THR A 215 -9.32 -6.35 -30.16
C THR A 215 -7.95 -6.95 -29.98
N LYS A 216 -7.52 -7.82 -30.91
CA LYS A 216 -6.17 -8.38 -30.88
C LYS A 216 -5.15 -7.30 -31.26
N SER A 217 -4.02 -7.29 -30.56
CA SER A 217 -2.92 -6.35 -30.79
C SER A 217 -1.75 -7.04 -31.48
N ASN A 218 -1.07 -6.34 -32.40
CA ASN A 218 0.12 -6.85 -33.05
C ASN A 218 1.30 -6.89 -32.06
N LEU A 219 1.82 -8.08 -31.74
CA LEU A 219 2.86 -8.27 -30.72
C LEU A 219 4.15 -7.50 -31.05
N ALA A 220 4.57 -7.47 -32.31
CA ALA A 220 5.76 -6.74 -32.73
C ALA A 220 5.66 -5.23 -32.43
N ILE A 221 4.46 -4.64 -32.56
CA ILE A 221 4.23 -3.23 -32.20
C ILE A 221 4.37 -3.03 -30.69
N ILE A 222 3.84 -3.96 -29.89
CA ILE A 222 3.90 -3.89 -28.42
C ILE A 222 5.34 -4.05 -27.93
N GLN A 223 6.07 -5.03 -28.47
CA GLN A 223 7.49 -5.24 -28.18
C GLN A 223 8.32 -3.99 -28.54
N LYS A 224 8.05 -3.35 -29.68
CA LYS A 224 8.66 -2.07 -30.05
C LYS A 224 8.41 -0.97 -29.01
N GLN A 225 7.20 -0.86 -28.45
CA GLN A 225 6.92 0.14 -27.41
C GLN A 225 7.74 -0.09 -26.15
N PHE A 226 7.90 -1.36 -25.74
CA PHE A 226 8.72 -1.75 -24.61
C PHE A 226 10.21 -1.49 -24.85
N GLN A 227 10.72 -1.78 -26.05
CA GLN A 227 12.09 -1.46 -26.45
C GLN A 227 12.36 0.05 -26.46
N ILE A 228 11.40 0.86 -26.94
CA ILE A 228 11.50 2.33 -26.87
C ILE A 228 11.56 2.81 -25.42
N ALA A 229 10.67 2.31 -24.56
CA ALA A 229 10.67 2.67 -23.13
C ALA A 229 11.95 2.24 -22.41
N ALA A 230 12.58 1.13 -22.82
CA ALA A 230 13.84 0.65 -22.28
C ALA A 230 15.08 1.34 -22.86
N GLY A 231 14.92 2.28 -23.80
CA GLY A 231 16.04 2.94 -24.47
C GLY A 231 16.77 2.10 -25.52
N LEU A 232 16.26 0.91 -25.85
CA LEU A 232 16.85 -0.01 -26.83
C LEU A 232 16.51 0.36 -28.28
N ARG A 233 15.52 1.23 -28.48
CA ARG A 233 15.09 1.67 -29.81
C ARG A 233 14.63 3.12 -29.77
N LYS A 234 14.97 3.91 -30.80
CA LYS A 234 14.45 5.28 -30.96
C LYS A 234 12.99 5.25 -31.42
N GLY A 235 12.19 6.18 -30.92
CA GLY A 235 10.80 6.39 -31.36
C GLY A 235 9.93 7.08 -30.31
N LYS A 236 8.70 7.45 -30.70
CA LYS A 236 7.70 7.98 -29.78
C LYS A 236 6.92 6.84 -29.14
N ARG A 237 6.76 6.88 -27.82
CA ARG A 237 5.83 6.00 -27.10
C ARG A 237 4.39 6.36 -27.50
N ILE A 238 3.61 5.36 -27.92
CA ILE A 238 2.21 5.52 -28.31
C ILE A 238 1.30 4.63 -27.47
N ARG A 239 0.04 5.05 -27.36
CA ARG A 239 -1.02 4.28 -26.69
C ARG A 239 -1.46 3.11 -27.56
N THR A 240 -1.58 1.91 -26.99
CA THR A 240 -2.03 0.69 -27.70
C THR A 240 -2.88 -0.22 -26.80
N ASN A 241 -3.79 -1.02 -27.41
CA ASN A 241 -4.63 -1.98 -26.67
C ASN A 241 -3.79 -3.06 -25.98
N GLY A 242 -2.75 -3.55 -26.65
CA GLY A 242 -1.90 -4.61 -26.12
C GLY A 242 -1.16 -4.17 -24.85
N VAL A 243 -0.64 -2.94 -24.79
CA VAL A 243 -0.01 -2.43 -23.57
C VAL A 243 -1.04 -2.28 -22.45
N GLY A 244 -2.25 -1.80 -22.75
CA GLY A 244 -3.30 -1.69 -21.74
C GLY A 244 -3.73 -3.06 -21.19
N TRP A 245 -3.80 -4.08 -22.04
CA TRP A 245 -4.04 -5.47 -21.60
C TRP A 245 -2.92 -6.00 -20.71
N ILE A 246 -1.65 -5.68 -21.02
CA ILE A 246 -0.50 -6.03 -20.16
C ILE A 246 -0.59 -5.32 -18.81
N GLN A 247 -0.87 -4.02 -18.78
CA GLN A 247 -1.05 -3.25 -17.54
C GLN A 247 -2.15 -3.86 -16.66
N ASN A 248 -3.31 -4.15 -17.25
CA ASN A 248 -4.41 -4.84 -16.57
C ASN A 248 -3.98 -6.20 -16.00
N ALA A 249 -3.30 -7.02 -16.79
CA ALA A 249 -2.87 -8.33 -16.34
C ALA A 249 -1.81 -8.26 -15.24
N LEU A 250 -0.85 -7.34 -15.32
CA LEU A 250 0.14 -7.11 -14.26
C LEU A 250 -0.53 -6.62 -12.96
N ASN A 251 -1.54 -5.75 -13.06
CA ASN A 251 -2.31 -5.33 -11.89
C ASN A 251 -3.01 -6.52 -11.23
N VAL A 252 -3.71 -7.34 -12.02
CA VAL A 252 -4.51 -8.45 -11.51
C VAL A 252 -3.63 -9.62 -11.01
N LYS A 253 -2.54 -9.94 -11.72
CA LYS A 253 -1.73 -11.14 -11.46
C LYS A 253 -0.49 -10.88 -10.63
N ALA A 254 0.10 -9.70 -10.73
CA ALA A 254 1.34 -9.34 -10.05
C ALA A 254 1.19 -8.22 -9.02
N GLY A 255 -0.02 -7.68 -8.81
CA GLY A 255 -0.28 -6.62 -7.85
C GLY A 255 0.48 -5.32 -8.17
N ALA A 256 0.71 -5.05 -9.47
CA ALA A 256 1.60 -3.99 -9.90
C ALA A 256 1.05 -2.56 -9.72
N ASN A 257 -0.25 -2.38 -9.50
CA ASN A 257 -0.90 -1.10 -9.23
C ASN A 257 -0.57 0.01 -10.27
N LEU A 258 -0.49 -0.37 -11.54
CA LEU A 258 -0.23 0.48 -12.70
C LEU A 258 -1.47 1.27 -13.10
N VAL A 259 -1.25 2.48 -13.65
CA VAL A 259 -2.29 3.20 -14.38
C VAL A 259 -2.49 2.52 -15.74
N VAL A 260 -3.73 2.17 -16.07
CA VAL A 260 -4.06 1.55 -17.35
C VAL A 260 -4.29 2.68 -18.37
N ASN A 261 -3.23 3.06 -19.06
CA ASN A 261 -3.20 4.16 -20.02
C ASN A 261 -2.78 3.73 -21.43
N GLY A 262 -2.43 2.45 -21.61
CA GLY A 262 -1.98 1.84 -22.86
C GLY A 262 -0.60 2.30 -23.35
N ILE A 263 0.17 3.01 -22.53
CA ILE A 263 1.51 3.52 -22.84
C ILE A 263 2.54 2.83 -21.95
N VAL A 264 3.68 2.41 -22.50
CA VAL A 264 4.76 1.82 -21.70
C VAL A 264 5.54 2.92 -20.99
N ASP A 265 5.05 3.37 -19.84
CA ASP A 265 5.77 4.24 -18.92
C ASP A 265 6.79 3.46 -18.08
N ASP A 266 7.58 4.19 -17.28
CA ASP A 266 8.69 3.62 -16.52
C ASP A 266 8.18 2.65 -15.44
N ALA A 267 6.99 2.91 -14.88
CA ALA A 267 6.32 2.02 -13.95
C ALA A 267 5.87 0.71 -14.61
N THR A 268 5.30 0.79 -15.82
CA THR A 268 4.90 -0.38 -16.61
C THR A 268 6.13 -1.23 -16.97
N LEU A 269 7.23 -0.59 -17.38
CA LEU A 269 8.48 -1.28 -17.69
C LEU A 269 9.08 -1.96 -16.44
N ALA A 270 9.10 -1.27 -15.30
CA ALA A 270 9.60 -1.82 -14.03
C ALA A 270 8.74 -3.01 -13.55
N ALA A 271 7.41 -2.89 -13.63
CA ALA A 271 6.49 -3.97 -13.28
C ALA A 271 6.66 -5.19 -14.18
N TRP A 272 6.85 -4.98 -15.49
CA TRP A 272 7.15 -6.06 -16.42
C TRP A 272 8.47 -6.77 -16.06
N LYS A 273 9.55 -6.01 -15.84
CA LYS A 273 10.86 -6.56 -15.42
C LYS A 273 10.73 -7.41 -14.15
N LYS A 274 10.00 -6.90 -13.14
CA LYS A 274 9.74 -7.62 -11.89
C LYS A 274 8.98 -8.92 -12.13
N PHE A 275 7.97 -8.90 -12.99
CA PHE A 275 7.20 -10.09 -13.36
C PHE A 275 8.05 -11.14 -14.11
N GLU A 276 8.89 -10.73 -15.06
CA GLU A 276 9.79 -11.61 -15.79
C GLU A 276 10.77 -12.32 -14.85
N LEU A 277 11.39 -11.56 -13.94
CA LEU A 277 12.30 -12.09 -12.93
C LEU A 277 11.60 -13.11 -12.02
N ALA A 278 10.40 -12.79 -11.56
CA ALA A 278 9.64 -13.64 -10.64
C ALA A 278 9.17 -14.96 -11.28
N THR A 279 8.99 -14.99 -12.61
CA THR A 279 8.42 -16.16 -13.28
C THR A 279 9.44 -16.98 -14.08
N GLY A 280 10.72 -16.62 -14.07
CA GLY A 280 11.74 -17.28 -14.89
C GLY A 280 11.44 -17.08 -16.38
N GLY A 281 11.29 -15.81 -16.78
CA GLY A 281 11.02 -15.34 -18.14
C GLY A 281 11.99 -15.87 -19.22
N THR A 282 11.84 -15.40 -20.46
CA THR A 282 12.70 -15.85 -21.58
C THR A 282 14.09 -15.22 -21.60
N GLY A 283 14.41 -14.34 -20.65
CA GLY A 283 15.67 -13.59 -20.61
C GLY A 283 15.62 -12.25 -21.35
N ALA A 284 14.58 -12.01 -22.16
CA ALA A 284 14.29 -10.70 -22.74
C ALA A 284 13.68 -9.75 -21.69
N LYS A 285 14.47 -9.37 -20.68
CA LYS A 285 14.01 -8.70 -19.44
C LYS A 285 13.17 -7.43 -19.68
N SER A 286 13.26 -6.81 -20.85
CA SER A 286 12.55 -5.58 -21.19
C SER A 286 11.43 -5.74 -22.21
N THR A 287 11.16 -6.92 -22.76
CA THR A 287 10.30 -7.08 -23.95
C THR A 287 9.29 -8.22 -23.77
N PRO A 288 7.99 -7.99 -23.94
CA PRO A 288 6.99 -9.06 -23.83
C PRO A 288 7.14 -10.14 -24.88
N ASP A 289 7.10 -11.40 -24.49
CA ASP A 289 7.12 -12.55 -25.40
C ASP A 289 5.88 -13.46 -25.21
N PRO A 290 5.55 -14.32 -26.18
CA PRO A 290 4.39 -15.20 -26.10
C PRO A 290 4.38 -16.12 -24.88
N ARG A 291 5.54 -16.60 -24.39
CA ARG A 291 5.62 -17.48 -23.22
C ARG A 291 5.24 -16.71 -21.96
N SER A 292 5.74 -15.49 -21.80
CA SER A 292 5.39 -14.63 -20.67
C SER A 292 3.95 -14.12 -20.72
N LEU A 293 3.45 -13.80 -21.92
CA LEU A 293 2.03 -13.45 -22.11
C LEU A 293 1.09 -14.62 -21.82
N LYS A 294 1.52 -15.88 -22.07
CA LYS A 294 0.78 -17.08 -21.65
C LYS A 294 0.73 -17.21 -20.12
N LYS A 295 1.83 -16.91 -19.41
CA LYS A 295 1.87 -16.91 -17.93
C LYS A 295 0.90 -15.87 -17.34
N LEU A 296 0.77 -14.70 -17.99
CA LEU A 296 -0.24 -13.70 -17.64
C LEU A 296 -1.67 -14.07 -18.07
N LYS A 297 -1.86 -15.17 -18.80
CA LYS A 297 -3.13 -15.61 -19.39
C LYS A 297 -3.76 -14.57 -20.33
N ILE A 298 -2.93 -13.85 -21.09
CA ILE A 298 -3.40 -12.84 -22.06
C ILE A 298 -2.86 -13.06 -23.47
N ALA A 299 -2.12 -14.14 -23.74
CA ALA A 299 -1.55 -14.41 -25.07
C ALA A 299 -2.59 -14.37 -26.21
N PHE A 300 -3.83 -14.78 -25.96
CA PHE A 300 -4.93 -14.73 -26.94
C PHE A 300 -5.31 -13.31 -27.41
N ARG A 301 -4.86 -12.27 -26.69
CA ARG A 301 -5.01 -10.86 -27.03
C ARG A 301 -3.99 -10.37 -28.07
N PHE A 302 -3.02 -11.20 -28.47
CA PHE A 302 -1.92 -10.80 -29.34
C PHE A 302 -1.87 -11.64 -30.63
N VAL A 303 -1.40 -11.03 -31.72
CA VAL A 303 -1.20 -11.66 -33.04
C VAL A 303 0.10 -11.18 -33.67
N GLY A 304 0.54 -11.89 -34.72
CA GLY A 304 1.72 -11.53 -35.50
C GLY A 304 3.03 -12.14 -34.94
N PRO A 305 4.10 -12.09 -35.74
CA PRO A 305 5.40 -12.61 -35.33
C PRO A 305 6.02 -11.77 -34.21
N GLU A 306 6.96 -12.35 -33.48
CA GLU A 306 7.81 -11.59 -32.57
C GLU A 306 8.69 -10.60 -33.36
N ALA A 307 8.81 -9.38 -32.85
CA ALA A 307 9.86 -8.45 -33.23
C ALA A 307 11.19 -8.93 -32.64
N HIS A 308 11.93 -9.71 -33.42
CA HIS A 308 13.34 -9.95 -33.12
C HIS A 308 14.08 -8.60 -33.13
N LEU A 309 14.94 -8.36 -32.14
CA LEU A 309 15.94 -7.30 -32.26
C LEU A 309 16.80 -7.67 -33.48
N PRO A 310 17.15 -6.71 -34.36
CA PRO A 310 18.18 -6.98 -35.35
C PRO A 310 19.41 -7.47 -34.60
N VAL A 311 19.93 -8.63 -35.00
CA VAL A 311 21.17 -9.18 -34.47
C VAL A 311 22.24 -8.15 -34.78
N GLY A 312 22.72 -7.47 -33.74
CA GLY A 312 23.80 -6.51 -33.78
C GLY A 312 24.97 -7.04 -32.97
#